data_AF-D5U039-F1
#
_entry.id   AF-D5U039-F1
#
_cell.length_a   1.000
_cell.length_b   1.000
_cell.length_c   1.000
_cell.angle_alpha   90.00
_cell.angle_beta   90.00
_cell.angle_gamma   90.00
#
_symmetry.space_group_name_H-M   'P 1'
#
loop_
_entity.id
_entity.type
_entity.pdbx_description
1 polymer ?
#
loop_
_entity_poly.entity_id
_entity_poly.type
_entity_poly.pdbx_seq_one_letter_code
_entity_poly.pdbx_strand_id
1 'polypeptide(L)'
;MNYVSCAEGSEHKILVRKGFDPLCRKLAGIKHPVGLNCVEIIARLPLRVKLAILLNSLKRLERPRFKIPIGIITSGKDDIDLGGHGCEKLEVTLNPEDASEIIKSLLPLIVALPLIEPLRVLKFIIVGAAGSIVNLAVAQLIFHQLTGIGVADLVKNPFSSFAGFESSVLFNFILHEKWTFADASIDRRFKNVIARLVKYHGASIASFSSQILLATTLPILLGMVFWLAQLTGIIVGFALNFILGYMYTWSRSRL
;
A
#
# COMPACT_ATOMS: atom_id res chain seq x y z
N MET A 1 -2.59 26.43 1.14
CA MET A 1 -3.99 26.11 1.45
C MET A 1 -4.64 25.63 0.16
N ASN A 2 -5.09 24.37 0.08
CA ASN A 2 -5.72 23.81 -1.12
C ASN A 2 -7.01 23.11 -0.67
N TYR A 3 -8.12 23.82 -0.67
CA TYR A 3 -9.45 23.32 -0.35
C TYR A 3 -10.41 23.69 -1.50
N VAL A 4 -11.41 22.84 -1.76
CA VAL A 4 -12.45 23.01 -2.78
C VAL A 4 -13.80 23.12 -2.06
N SER A 5 -14.66 24.04 -2.51
CA SER A 5 -16.03 24.20 -1.99
C SER A 5 -16.95 23.22 -2.68
N CYS A 6 -17.68 22.41 -1.90
CA CYS A 6 -18.37 21.22 -2.40
C CYS A 6 -19.90 21.38 -2.46
N ALA A 7 -20.45 22.49 -1.95
CA ALA A 7 -21.84 22.88 -2.13
C ALA A 7 -21.96 24.42 -2.12
N GLU A 8 -22.68 24.98 -3.09
CA GLU A 8 -23.08 26.39 -3.14
C GLU A 8 -24.60 26.47 -3.21
N GLY A 9 -25.24 26.38 -2.05
CA GLY A 9 -26.69 26.52 -1.88
C GLY A 9 -26.98 27.10 -0.50
N SER A 10 -27.48 28.35 -0.49
CA SER A 10 -27.95 29.16 0.64
C SER A 10 -27.33 28.87 2.03
N GLU A 11 -26.36 29.72 2.38
CA GLU A 11 -25.79 30.00 3.71
C GLU A 11 -24.64 29.14 4.27
N HIS A 12 -24.31 27.95 3.74
CA HIS A 12 -23.22 27.12 4.30
C HIS A 12 -22.29 26.55 3.22
N LYS A 13 -20.96 26.83 3.32
CA LYS A 13 -19.93 26.28 2.42
C LYS A 13 -19.22 25.09 3.08
N ILE A 14 -19.33 23.91 2.48
CA ILE A 14 -18.53 22.73 2.88
C ILE A 14 -17.19 22.80 2.15
N LEU A 15 -16.11 23.00 2.90
CA LEU A 15 -14.74 23.03 2.38
C LEU A 15 -14.09 21.67 2.58
N VAL A 16 -13.63 21.07 1.50
CA VAL A 16 -12.93 19.78 1.51
C VAL A 16 -11.53 19.96 0.96
N ARG A 17 -10.54 19.21 1.46
CA ARG A 17 -9.16 19.32 1.00
C ARG A 17 -9.06 18.87 -0.46
N LYS A 18 -8.32 19.63 -1.28
CA LYS A 18 -8.02 19.29 -2.68
C LYS A 18 -7.38 17.89 -2.73
N GLY A 19 -7.96 16.98 -3.51
CA GLY A 19 -7.66 15.53 -3.49
C GLY A 19 -8.76 14.63 -2.92
N PHE A 20 -9.84 15.21 -2.36
CA PHE A 20 -11.05 14.49 -1.93
C PHE A 20 -12.28 14.91 -2.78
N ASP A 21 -12.03 15.27 -4.04
CA ASP A 21 -13.06 15.69 -5.00
C ASP A 21 -14.19 14.65 -5.25
N PRO A 22 -13.96 13.32 -5.15
CA PRO A 22 -15.05 12.34 -5.19
C PRO A 22 -16.03 12.47 -4.02
N LEU A 23 -15.51 12.73 -2.82
CA LEU A 23 -16.33 12.97 -1.62
C LEU A 23 -17.17 14.24 -1.79
N CYS A 24 -16.59 15.28 -2.40
CA CYS A 24 -17.31 16.51 -2.73
C CYS A 24 -18.49 16.31 -3.66
N ARG A 25 -18.31 15.52 -4.73
CA ARG A 25 -19.39 15.24 -5.69
C ARG A 25 -20.57 14.52 -5.03
N LYS A 26 -20.31 13.58 -4.12
CA LYS A 26 -21.37 12.89 -3.36
C LYS A 26 -22.05 13.81 -2.34
N LEU A 27 -21.30 14.68 -1.67
CA LEU A 27 -21.86 15.61 -0.68
C LEU A 27 -22.71 16.72 -1.34
N ALA A 28 -22.34 17.17 -2.55
CA ALA A 28 -23.05 18.22 -3.28
C ALA A 28 -24.54 17.91 -3.57
N GLY A 29 -24.90 16.62 -3.68
CA GLY A 29 -26.26 16.17 -4.01
C GLY A 29 -27.17 15.91 -2.80
N ILE A 30 -26.66 16.06 -1.58
CA ILE A 30 -27.40 15.78 -0.35
C ILE A 30 -28.02 17.08 0.17
N LYS A 31 -29.34 17.12 0.37
CA LYS A 31 -29.98 18.24 1.06
C LYS A 31 -29.51 18.24 2.51
N HIS A 32 -28.65 19.20 2.86
CA HIS A 32 -28.13 19.34 4.21
C HIS A 32 -29.21 19.93 5.14
N PRO A 33 -29.50 19.29 6.29
CA PRO A 33 -30.30 19.91 7.34
C PRO A 33 -29.68 21.25 7.76
N VAL A 34 -30.50 22.30 7.80
CA VAL A 34 -30.06 23.64 8.21
C VAL A 34 -29.73 23.62 9.70
N GLY A 35 -28.50 23.98 10.09
CA GLY A 35 -28.10 24.15 11.50
C GLY A 35 -27.05 23.17 12.06
N LEU A 36 -26.36 22.40 11.22
CA LEU A 36 -25.39 21.39 11.67
C LEU A 36 -24.09 21.98 12.24
N ASN A 37 -23.80 21.70 13.51
CA ASN A 37 -22.54 22.06 14.18
C ASN A 37 -21.44 20.99 14.02
N CYS A 38 -21.81 19.77 13.62
CA CYS A 38 -20.94 18.61 13.48
C CYS A 38 -21.58 17.59 12.50
N VAL A 39 -20.81 17.09 11.53
CA VAL A 39 -21.23 16.02 10.61
C VAL A 39 -20.28 14.83 10.77
N GLU A 40 -20.85 13.67 11.08
CA GLU A 40 -20.14 12.38 11.07
C GLU A 40 -20.41 11.70 9.71
N ILE A 41 -19.39 11.61 8.87
CA ILE A 41 -19.48 10.84 7.62
C ILE A 41 -19.01 9.43 7.90
N ILE A 42 -19.94 8.47 7.88
CA ILE A 42 -19.63 7.04 7.97
C ILE A 42 -19.60 6.47 6.55
N ALA A 43 -18.42 6.16 6.04
CA ALA A 43 -18.26 5.44 4.78
C ALA A 43 -18.11 3.94 5.05
N ARG A 44 -19.03 3.14 4.46
CA ARG A 44 -18.94 1.67 4.46
C ARG A 44 -18.06 1.22 3.30
N LEU A 45 -16.89 0.66 3.63
CA LEU A 45 -15.93 0.12 2.68
C LEU A 45 -16.25 -1.36 2.37
N PRO A 46 -15.81 -1.90 1.21
CA PRO A 46 -16.08 -3.29 0.79
C PRO A 46 -15.60 -4.37 1.78
N LEU A 47 -14.71 -4.03 2.73
CA LEU A 47 -14.18 -4.93 3.75
C LEU A 47 -14.84 -4.79 5.14
N ARG A 48 -16.08 -4.29 5.24
CA ARG A 48 -16.76 -3.96 6.52
C ARG A 48 -15.97 -2.96 7.39
N VAL A 49 -15.11 -2.15 6.78
CA VAL A 49 -14.42 -1.06 7.48
C VAL A 49 -15.31 0.17 7.43
N LYS A 50 -15.57 0.77 8.61
CA LYS A 50 -16.29 2.04 8.72
C LYS A 50 -15.24 3.15 8.86
N LEU A 51 -15.22 4.08 7.92
CA LEU A 51 -14.42 5.31 8.05
C LEU A 51 -15.34 6.40 8.59
N ALA A 52 -15.05 6.91 9.79
CA ALA A 52 -15.77 8.01 10.40
C ALA A 52 -14.94 9.30 10.26
N ILE A 53 -15.47 10.28 9.53
CA ILE A 53 -14.87 11.62 9.42
C ILE A 53 -15.71 12.57 10.28
N LEU A 54 -15.15 13.03 11.41
CA LEU A 54 -15.79 14.00 12.28
C LEU A 54 -15.41 15.42 11.83
N LEU A 55 -16.35 16.12 11.19
CA LEU A 55 -16.18 17.52 10.81
C LEU A 55 -16.69 18.41 11.95
N ASN A 56 -15.84 18.69 12.95
CA ASN A 56 -16.24 19.54 14.06
C ASN A 56 -16.18 21.02 13.65
N SER A 57 -17.37 21.64 13.47
CA SER A 57 -17.67 23.06 13.28
C SER A 57 -16.86 23.88 12.25
N LEU A 58 -17.49 24.09 11.08
CA LEU A 58 -17.17 25.10 10.04
C LEU A 58 -17.41 26.57 10.47
N LYS A 59 -17.48 26.87 11.78
CA LYS A 59 -17.98 28.17 12.28
C LYS A 59 -16.92 29.23 12.63
N ARG A 60 -15.63 28.99 12.37
CA ARG A 60 -14.59 30.02 12.60
C ARG A 60 -13.39 29.86 11.66
N LEU A 61 -13.62 30.17 10.39
CA LEU A 61 -12.57 30.37 9.39
C LEU A 61 -11.88 31.73 9.62
N GLU A 62 -11.04 31.83 10.64
CA GLU A 62 -10.15 32.99 10.77
C GLU A 62 -8.72 32.69 11.25
N ARG A 63 -8.34 31.46 11.63
CA ARG A 63 -6.92 31.15 11.88
C ARG A 63 -6.45 29.77 11.41
N PRO A 64 -5.22 29.67 10.85
CA PRO A 64 -4.67 28.44 10.31
C PRO A 64 -3.99 27.67 11.44
N ARG A 65 -4.57 26.55 11.86
CA ARG A 65 -3.90 25.40 12.53
C ARG A 65 -4.95 24.68 13.37
N PHE A 66 -5.68 23.73 12.80
CA PHE A 66 -6.27 22.66 13.62
C PHE A 66 -6.22 21.31 12.90
N LYS A 67 -5.85 20.30 13.70
CA LYS A 67 -5.70 18.89 13.32
C LYS A 67 -7.09 18.28 13.24
N ILE A 68 -7.39 17.62 12.13
CA ILE A 68 -8.59 16.81 11.97
C ILE A 68 -8.30 15.46 12.65
N PRO A 69 -9.00 15.07 13.73
CA PRO A 69 -8.91 13.71 14.24
C PRO A 69 -9.57 12.78 13.21
N ILE A 70 -8.73 12.08 12.44
CA ILE A 70 -9.16 11.02 11.54
C ILE A 70 -9.12 9.73 12.35
N GLY A 71 -10.28 9.22 12.74
CA GLY A 71 -10.41 7.93 13.40
C GLY A 71 -10.66 6.83 12.37
N ILE A 72 -9.77 5.85 12.28
CA ILE A 72 -10.06 4.57 11.60
C ILE A 72 -10.68 3.67 12.67
N ILE A 73 -11.97 3.35 12.54
CA ILE A 73 -12.66 2.49 13.50
C ILE A 73 -12.91 1.13 12.85
N THR A 74 -12.05 0.17 13.18
CA THR A 74 -12.23 -1.24 12.81
C THR A 74 -13.04 -1.93 13.89
N SER A 75 -14.37 -1.73 13.94
CA SER A 75 -15.21 -2.46 14.89
C SER A 75 -16.53 -2.87 14.26
N GLY A 76 -16.81 -4.16 14.30
CA GLY A 76 -18.01 -4.81 13.76
C GLY A 76 -19.26 -4.66 14.64
N LYS A 77 -19.29 -3.67 15.55
CA LYS A 77 -20.50 -3.30 16.29
C LYS A 77 -21.10 -2.04 15.68
N ASP A 78 -22.40 -2.09 15.42
CA ASP A 78 -23.12 -1.03 14.71
C ASP A 78 -23.32 0.25 15.52
N ASP A 79 -23.19 0.19 16.84
CA ASP A 79 -23.27 1.37 17.71
C ASP A 79 -21.93 1.68 18.36
N ILE A 80 -21.33 2.78 17.92
CA ILE A 80 -20.24 3.44 18.61
C ILE A 80 -20.67 4.89 18.78
N ASP A 81 -20.85 5.27 20.04
CA ASP A 81 -21.15 6.63 20.46
C ASP A 81 -19.81 7.37 20.60
N LEU A 82 -19.52 8.26 19.65
CA LEU A 82 -18.29 9.05 19.63
C LEU A 82 -18.29 10.22 20.63
N GLY A 83 -19.20 10.21 21.62
CA GLY A 83 -19.17 11.14 22.74
C GLY A 83 -19.31 12.59 22.25
N GLY A 84 -20.48 12.93 21.72
CA GLY A 84 -20.77 14.29 21.27
C GLY A 84 -22.27 14.50 21.15
N HIS A 85 -22.89 14.97 22.24
CA HIS A 85 -24.27 15.43 22.25
C HIS A 85 -24.47 16.50 21.16
N GLY A 86 -25.06 16.12 20.02
CA GLY A 86 -25.46 17.04 18.95
C GLY A 86 -24.86 16.82 17.54
N CYS A 87 -24.14 15.73 17.26
CA CYS A 87 -23.75 15.39 15.88
C CYS A 87 -24.88 14.58 15.20
N GLU A 88 -25.36 15.04 14.04
CA GLU A 88 -26.28 14.26 13.19
C GLU A 88 -25.46 13.28 12.33
N LYS A 89 -25.84 12.00 12.35
CA LYS A 89 -25.14 10.94 11.61
C LYS A 89 -25.54 10.96 10.14
N LEU A 90 -24.57 11.19 9.26
CA LEU A 90 -24.77 11.08 7.82
C LEU A 90 -24.05 9.83 7.29
N GLU A 91 -24.79 8.73 7.15
CA GLU A 91 -24.26 7.54 6.49
C GLU A 91 -24.20 7.77 4.98
N VAL A 92 -22.99 7.76 4.41
CA VAL A 92 -22.79 7.90 2.97
C VAL A 92 -22.14 6.62 2.44
N THR A 93 -22.91 5.85 1.69
CA THR A 93 -22.37 4.68 0.97
C THR A 93 -21.55 5.17 -0.21
N LEU A 94 -20.24 4.97 -0.15
CA LEU A 94 -19.32 5.27 -1.26
C LEU A 94 -19.21 4.07 -2.19
N ASN A 95 -19.05 4.36 -3.48
CA ASN A 95 -18.74 3.31 -4.45
C ASN A 95 -17.30 2.81 -4.17
N PRO A 96 -16.97 1.55 -4.52
CA PRO A 96 -15.63 0.99 -4.27
C PRO A 96 -14.49 1.80 -4.90
N GLU A 97 -14.73 2.42 -6.05
CA GLU A 97 -13.78 3.26 -6.77
C GLU A 97 -13.46 4.55 -6.00
N ASP A 98 -14.50 5.31 -5.63
CA ASP A 98 -14.39 6.55 -4.83
C ASP A 98 -13.70 6.30 -3.48
N ALA A 99 -14.06 5.18 -2.83
CA ALA A 99 -13.44 4.75 -1.58
C ALA A 99 -11.93 4.51 -1.73
N SER A 100 -11.50 3.89 -2.83
CA SER A 100 -10.09 3.60 -3.07
C SER A 100 -9.26 4.88 -3.27
N GLU A 101 -9.82 5.89 -3.94
CA GLU A 101 -9.16 7.19 -4.15
C GLU A 101 -8.98 7.94 -2.82
N ILE A 102 -10.02 7.95 -2.00
CA ILE A 102 -10.00 8.58 -0.68
C ILE A 102 -8.95 7.92 0.21
N ILE A 103 -8.89 6.58 0.26
CA ILE A 103 -7.90 5.85 1.07
C ILE A 103 -6.47 6.17 0.61
N LYS A 104 -6.21 6.20 -0.71
CA LYS A 104 -4.89 6.56 -1.26
C LYS A 104 -4.46 7.99 -0.91
N SER A 105 -5.42 8.91 -0.77
CA SER A 105 -5.15 10.31 -0.38
C SER A 105 -4.90 10.49 1.13
N LEU A 106 -5.41 9.57 1.96
CA LEU A 106 -5.31 9.62 3.42
C LEU A 106 -4.08 8.89 3.97
N LEU A 107 -3.74 7.75 3.38
CA LEU A 107 -2.74 6.85 3.92
C LEU A 107 -1.53 6.72 2.98
N PRO A 108 -0.32 6.51 3.53
CA PRO A 108 0.82 6.11 2.72
C PRO A 108 0.48 4.85 1.92
N LEU A 109 0.97 4.77 0.68
CA LEU A 109 0.70 3.64 -0.24
C LEU A 109 0.96 2.26 0.39
N ILE A 110 1.96 2.17 1.28
CA ILE A 110 2.31 0.94 1.99
C ILE A 110 1.17 0.42 2.89
N VAL A 111 0.33 1.32 3.40
CA VAL A 111 -0.84 0.99 4.23
C VAL A 111 -2.11 0.96 3.39
N ALA A 112 -2.23 1.86 2.40
CA ALA A 112 -3.40 1.94 1.54
C ALA A 112 -3.58 0.69 0.66
N LEU A 113 -2.51 0.18 0.05
CA LEU A 113 -2.62 -0.94 -0.91
C LEU A 113 -3.09 -2.26 -0.28
N PRO A 114 -2.58 -2.70 0.89
CA PRO A 114 -3.12 -3.89 1.56
C PRO A 114 -4.61 -3.78 1.92
N LEU A 115 -5.10 -2.57 2.19
CA LEU A 115 -6.52 -2.33 2.49
C LEU A 115 -7.39 -2.35 1.23
N ILE A 116 -6.86 -1.88 0.10
CA ILE A 116 -7.64 -1.80 -1.15
C ILE A 116 -7.60 -3.15 -1.90
N GLU A 117 -6.46 -3.84 -1.90
CA GLU A 117 -6.25 -5.08 -2.65
C GLU A 117 -5.61 -6.20 -1.82
N PRO A 118 -6.29 -6.66 -0.76
CA PRO A 118 -5.73 -7.67 0.16
C PRO A 118 -5.40 -8.98 -0.56
N LEU A 119 -6.22 -9.41 -1.53
CA LEU A 119 -5.97 -10.63 -2.30
C LEU A 119 -4.70 -10.53 -3.16
N ARG A 120 -4.39 -9.35 -3.71
CA ARG A 120 -3.19 -9.17 -4.52
C ARG A 120 -1.94 -9.17 -3.65
N VAL A 121 -2.01 -8.50 -2.50
CA VAL A 121 -0.93 -8.56 -1.49
C VAL A 121 -0.70 -10.00 -1.04
N LEU A 122 -1.77 -10.76 -0.75
CA LEU A 122 -1.64 -12.16 -0.36
C LEU A 122 -1.00 -13.02 -1.45
N LYS A 123 -1.43 -12.89 -2.71
CA LYS A 123 -0.77 -13.56 -3.85
C LYS A 123 0.71 -13.18 -3.92
N PHE A 124 1.05 -11.91 -3.70
CA PHE A 124 2.42 -11.43 -3.73
C PHE A 124 3.27 -12.05 -2.61
N ILE A 125 2.71 -12.18 -1.40
CA ILE A 125 3.35 -12.86 -0.25
C ILE A 125 3.59 -14.33 -0.56
N ILE A 126 2.58 -15.04 -1.09
CA ILE A 126 2.69 -16.46 -1.43
C ILE A 126 3.78 -16.69 -2.47
N VAL A 127 3.79 -15.90 -3.54
CA VAL A 127 4.84 -15.98 -4.58
C VAL A 127 6.21 -15.67 -3.98
N GLY A 128 6.35 -14.60 -3.20
CA GLY A 128 7.62 -14.24 -2.58
C GLY A 128 8.16 -15.30 -1.61
N ALA A 129 7.28 -15.94 -0.84
CA ALA A 129 7.63 -17.07 0.03
C ALA A 129 8.12 -18.27 -0.79
N ALA A 130 7.41 -18.63 -1.86
CA ALA A 130 7.82 -19.69 -2.77
C ALA A 130 9.16 -19.36 -3.46
N GLY A 131 9.36 -18.12 -3.90
CA GLY A 131 10.62 -17.65 -4.47
C GLY A 131 11.79 -17.73 -3.48
N SER A 132 11.54 -17.49 -2.20
CA SER A 132 12.57 -17.65 -1.15
C SER A 132 13.03 -19.12 -1.03
N ILE A 133 12.10 -20.07 -1.18
CA ILE A 133 12.43 -21.50 -1.22
C ILE A 133 13.27 -21.81 -2.48
N VAL A 134 12.88 -21.29 -3.65
CA VAL A 134 13.63 -21.45 -4.90
C VAL A 134 15.04 -20.86 -4.78
N ASN A 135 15.18 -19.68 -4.16
CA ASN A 135 16.47 -19.05 -3.91
C ASN A 135 17.41 -20.00 -3.14
N LEU A 136 16.95 -20.48 -1.99
CA LEU A 136 17.74 -21.38 -1.13
C LEU A 136 18.05 -22.70 -1.82
N ALA A 137 17.08 -23.30 -2.51
CA ALA A 137 17.26 -24.57 -3.20
C ALA A 137 18.30 -24.47 -4.33
N VAL A 138 18.22 -23.43 -5.16
CA VAL A 138 19.17 -23.22 -6.26
C VAL A 138 20.55 -22.86 -5.71
N ALA A 139 20.64 -21.96 -4.73
CA ALA A 139 21.91 -21.62 -4.11
C ALA A 139 22.61 -22.86 -3.53
N GLN A 140 21.86 -23.72 -2.83
CA GLN A 140 22.36 -24.96 -2.25
C GLN A 140 22.81 -25.96 -3.33
N LEU A 141 22.03 -26.11 -4.41
CA LEU A 141 22.39 -26.99 -5.52
C LEU A 141 23.71 -26.56 -6.18
N ILE A 142 23.84 -25.28 -6.52
CA ILE A 142 25.05 -24.74 -7.13
C ILE A 142 26.23 -24.82 -6.15
N PHE A 143 26.01 -24.56 -4.86
CA PHE A 143 27.04 -24.70 -3.84
C PHE A 143 27.60 -26.13 -3.78
N HIS A 144 26.73 -27.14 -3.79
CA HIS A 144 27.16 -28.54 -3.79
C HIS A 144 27.91 -28.93 -5.07
N GLN A 145 27.44 -28.49 -6.24
CA GLN A 145 28.12 -28.75 -7.51
C GLN A 145 29.53 -28.16 -7.53
N LEU A 146 29.69 -26.90 -7.11
CA LEU A 146 30.98 -26.22 -7.06
C LEU A 146 31.93 -26.83 -6.01
N THR A 147 31.38 -27.34 -4.91
CA THR A 147 32.17 -28.09 -3.91
C THR A 147 32.71 -29.39 -4.51
N GLY A 148 31.90 -30.10 -5.32
CA GLY A 148 32.30 -31.35 -5.97
C GLY A 148 33.46 -31.20 -6.97
N ILE A 149 33.68 -30.00 -7.52
CA ILE A 149 34.77 -29.70 -8.44
C ILE A 149 35.92 -28.90 -7.79
N GLY A 150 35.94 -28.78 -6.45
CA GLY A 150 37.06 -28.20 -5.71
C GLY A 150 37.20 -26.67 -5.79
N VAL A 151 36.12 -25.94 -6.08
CA VAL A 151 36.15 -24.47 -6.12
C VAL A 151 36.28 -23.89 -4.71
N ALA A 152 37.17 -22.91 -4.56
CA ALA A 152 37.40 -22.23 -3.28
C ALA A 152 36.14 -21.50 -2.74
N ASP A 153 35.98 -21.50 -1.42
CA ASP A 153 34.80 -20.93 -0.74
C ASP A 153 34.57 -19.45 -1.05
N LEU A 154 35.65 -18.68 -1.26
CA LEU A 154 35.61 -17.25 -1.61
C LEU A 154 34.88 -16.99 -2.95
N VAL A 155 34.89 -17.96 -3.87
CA VAL A 155 34.21 -17.85 -5.18
C VAL A 155 32.86 -18.55 -5.15
N LYS A 156 32.79 -19.71 -4.51
CA LYS A 156 31.59 -20.54 -4.43
C LYS A 156 30.42 -19.81 -3.77
N ASN A 157 30.64 -19.21 -2.59
CA ASN A 157 29.57 -18.55 -1.83
C ASN A 157 28.85 -17.44 -2.62
N PRO A 158 29.54 -16.41 -3.14
CA PRO A 158 28.87 -15.34 -3.87
C PRO A 158 28.23 -15.84 -5.16
N PHE A 159 28.83 -16.81 -5.85
CA PHE A 159 28.27 -17.35 -7.10
C PHE A 159 26.98 -18.13 -6.85
N SER A 160 26.96 -19.00 -5.83
CA SER A 160 25.76 -19.72 -5.41
C SER A 160 24.65 -18.79 -4.96
N SER A 161 24.97 -17.78 -4.14
CA SER A 161 23.99 -16.77 -3.70
C SER A 161 23.42 -15.96 -4.87
N PHE A 162 24.26 -15.58 -5.83
CA PHE A 162 23.83 -14.87 -7.03
C PHE A 162 22.90 -15.75 -7.90
N ALA A 163 23.28 -17.00 -8.15
CA ALA A 163 22.45 -17.94 -8.91
C ALA A 163 21.08 -18.19 -8.26
N GLY A 164 21.04 -18.31 -6.93
CA GLY A 164 19.80 -18.41 -6.16
C GLY A 164 18.94 -17.15 -6.28
N PHE A 165 19.55 -15.98 -6.12
CA PHE A 165 18.86 -14.69 -6.25
C PHE A 165 18.23 -14.53 -7.64
N GLU A 166 19.00 -14.67 -8.71
CA GLU A 166 18.51 -14.53 -10.09
C GLU A 166 17.38 -15.53 -10.39
N SER A 167 17.55 -16.80 -9.99
CA SER A 167 16.52 -17.83 -10.19
C SER A 167 15.22 -17.49 -9.48
N SER A 168 15.31 -16.97 -8.25
CA SER A 168 14.13 -16.54 -7.48
C SER A 168 13.44 -15.32 -8.08
N VAL A 169 14.21 -14.34 -8.60
CA VAL A 169 13.67 -13.14 -9.24
C VAL A 169 12.92 -13.52 -10.52
N LEU A 170 13.50 -14.40 -11.35
CA LEU A 170 12.84 -14.92 -12.55
C LEU A 170 11.57 -15.71 -12.20
N PHE A 171 11.64 -16.61 -11.22
CA PHE A 171 10.50 -17.39 -10.75
C PHE A 171 9.35 -16.49 -10.27
N ASN A 172 9.66 -15.51 -9.41
CA ASN A 172 8.69 -14.56 -8.90
C ASN A 172 8.09 -13.73 -10.03
N PHE A 173 8.91 -13.22 -10.95
CA PHE A 173 8.43 -12.45 -12.10
C PHE A 173 7.41 -13.24 -12.92
N ILE A 174 7.72 -14.50 -13.25
CA ILE A 174 6.85 -15.36 -14.05
C ILE A 174 5.49 -15.56 -13.35
N LEU A 175 5.49 -15.84 -12.05
CA LEU A 175 4.25 -16.01 -11.29
C LEU A 175 3.50 -14.69 -11.11
N HIS A 176 4.19 -13.57 -10.92
CA HIS A 176 3.53 -12.28 -10.87
C HIS A 176 2.88 -11.92 -12.20
N GLU A 177 3.56 -12.15 -13.31
CA GLU A 177 3.06 -11.88 -14.67
C GLU A 177 1.86 -12.78 -15.03
N LYS A 178 1.89 -14.06 -14.64
CA LYS A 178 0.85 -15.06 -15.00
C LYS A 178 -0.27 -15.20 -13.98
N TRP A 179 -0.08 -14.81 -12.71
CA TRP A 179 -1.05 -15.06 -11.64
C TRP A 179 -1.37 -13.83 -10.77
N THR A 180 -0.35 -13.13 -10.25
CA THR A 180 -0.60 -11.98 -9.36
C THR A 180 -1.20 -10.79 -10.11
N PHE A 181 -0.76 -10.56 -11.34
CA PHE A 181 -1.19 -9.48 -12.23
C PHE A 181 -1.81 -10.00 -13.53
N ALA A 182 -2.36 -11.22 -13.50
CA ALA A 182 -3.01 -11.84 -14.65
C ALA A 182 -4.23 -11.06 -15.14
N ASP A 183 -4.97 -10.49 -14.20
CA ASP A 183 -6.18 -9.69 -14.39
C ASP A 183 -5.91 -8.26 -14.87
N ALA A 184 -4.65 -7.82 -14.84
CA ALA A 184 -4.28 -6.51 -15.36
C ALA A 184 -4.42 -6.51 -16.90
N SER A 185 -5.06 -5.46 -17.43
CA SER A 185 -5.19 -5.19 -18.87
C SER A 185 -3.85 -4.72 -19.47
N ILE A 186 -2.84 -5.58 -19.41
CA ILE A 186 -1.47 -5.29 -19.84
C ILE A 186 -1.14 -5.93 -21.19
N ASP A 187 -0.39 -5.21 -21.98
CA ASP A 187 0.17 -5.72 -23.23
C ASP A 187 1.25 -6.78 -22.93
N ARG A 188 0.99 -8.01 -23.37
CA ARG A 188 1.85 -9.20 -23.18
C ARG A 188 2.71 -9.53 -24.40
N ARG A 189 2.87 -8.59 -25.35
CA ARG A 189 3.90 -8.71 -26.39
C ARG A 189 5.28 -8.86 -25.75
N PHE A 190 6.13 -9.69 -26.37
CA PHE A 190 7.44 -10.06 -25.86
C PHE A 190 8.30 -8.87 -25.42
N LYS A 191 8.36 -7.80 -26.22
CA LYS A 191 9.10 -6.56 -25.88
C LYS A 191 8.65 -5.94 -24.55
N ASN A 192 7.34 -5.93 -24.29
CA ASN A 192 6.78 -5.35 -23.07
C ASN A 192 6.99 -6.25 -21.85
N VAL A 193 6.95 -7.58 -22.05
CA VAL A 193 7.30 -8.54 -21.00
C VAL A 193 8.76 -8.36 -20.57
N ILE A 194 9.69 -8.24 -21.52
CA ILE A 194 11.10 -7.96 -21.21
C ILE A 194 11.27 -6.61 -20.50
N ALA A 195 10.58 -5.57 -20.96
CA ALA A 195 10.64 -4.28 -20.29
C ALA A 195 10.19 -4.37 -18.82
N ARG A 196 9.12 -5.13 -18.54
CA ARG A 196 8.66 -5.39 -17.17
C ARG A 196 9.65 -6.25 -16.38
N LEU A 197 10.29 -7.22 -17.00
CA LEU A 197 11.32 -8.04 -16.36
C LEU A 197 12.47 -7.17 -15.85
N VAL A 198 12.97 -6.24 -16.68
CA VAL A 198 14.03 -5.30 -16.29
C VAL A 198 13.58 -4.40 -15.15
N LYS A 199 12.37 -3.86 -15.22
CA LYS A 199 11.79 -3.06 -14.13
C LYS A 199 11.69 -3.85 -12.82
N TYR A 200 11.29 -5.11 -12.90
CA TYR A 200 11.16 -5.99 -11.74
C TYR A 200 12.51 -6.33 -11.12
N HIS A 201 13.58 -6.49 -11.92
CA HIS A 201 14.94 -6.60 -11.39
C HIS A 201 15.33 -5.33 -10.62
N GLY A 202 15.08 -4.15 -11.18
CA GLY A 202 15.31 -2.88 -10.49
C GLY A 202 14.56 -2.79 -9.15
N ALA A 203 13.29 -3.19 -9.12
CA ALA A 203 12.50 -3.26 -7.89
C ALA A 203 13.07 -4.26 -6.87
N SER A 204 13.54 -5.42 -7.34
CA SER A 204 14.12 -6.48 -6.50
C SER A 204 15.46 -6.05 -5.90
N ILE A 205 16.30 -5.36 -6.68
CA ILE A 205 17.57 -4.78 -6.21
C ILE A 205 17.31 -3.69 -5.17
N ALA A 206 16.33 -2.81 -5.40
CA ALA A 206 15.95 -1.78 -4.44
C ALA A 206 15.47 -2.39 -3.11
N SER A 207 14.63 -3.42 -3.19
CA SER A 207 14.18 -4.22 -2.05
C SER A 207 15.36 -4.81 -1.27
N PHE A 208 16.25 -5.52 -1.95
CA PHE A 208 17.43 -6.14 -1.33
C PHE A 208 18.35 -5.09 -0.68
N SER A 209 18.59 -3.97 -1.37
CA SER A 209 19.40 -2.87 -0.84
C SER A 209 18.79 -2.26 0.43
N SER A 210 17.47 -2.08 0.44
CA SER A 210 16.76 -1.57 1.63
C SER A 210 16.82 -2.53 2.82
N GLN A 211 16.76 -3.83 2.56
CA GLN A 211 16.92 -4.86 3.57
C GLN A 211 18.31 -4.79 4.21
N ILE A 212 19.37 -4.77 3.39
CA ILE A 212 20.76 -4.66 3.88
C ILE A 212 20.92 -3.37 4.69
N LEU A 213 20.43 -2.25 4.16
CA LEU A 213 20.52 -0.96 4.83
C LEU A 213 19.89 -1.00 6.22
N LEU A 214 18.68 -1.54 6.36
CA LEU A 214 17.99 -1.59 7.65
C LEU A 214 18.61 -2.61 8.61
N ALA A 215 18.99 -3.78 8.10
CA ALA A 215 19.65 -4.82 8.89
C ALA A 215 21.00 -4.33 9.47
N THR A 216 21.68 -3.43 8.78
CA THR A 216 22.97 -2.86 9.23
C THR A 216 22.81 -1.60 10.08
N THR A 217 21.90 -0.69 9.71
CA THR A 217 21.78 0.61 10.39
C THR A 217 20.96 0.57 11.69
N LEU A 218 19.90 -0.24 11.77
CA LEU A 218 19.05 -0.30 12.98
C LEU A 218 19.81 -0.81 14.22
N PRO A 219 20.68 -1.82 14.13
CA PRO A 219 21.51 -2.22 15.28
C PRO A 219 22.47 -1.13 15.73
N ILE A 220 23.07 -0.40 14.79
CA ILE A 220 24.05 0.65 15.07
C ILE A 220 23.38 1.88 15.68
N LEU A 221 22.26 2.33 15.09
CA LEU A 221 21.62 3.60 15.46
C LEU A 221 20.68 3.47 16.66
N LEU A 222 20.00 2.33 16.80
CA LEU A 222 18.93 2.13 17.77
C LEU A 222 19.22 1.01 18.77
N GLY A 223 20.38 0.34 18.68
CA GLY A 223 20.71 -0.81 19.53
C GLY A 223 19.80 -2.01 19.30
N MET A 224 19.09 -2.06 18.17
CA MET A 224 18.17 -3.14 17.85
C MET A 224 18.93 -4.46 17.67
N VAL A 225 18.45 -5.56 18.29
CA VAL A 225 19.05 -6.88 18.08
C VAL A 225 19.00 -7.29 16.61
N PHE A 226 20.09 -7.90 16.13
CA PHE A 226 20.33 -8.18 14.71
C PHE A 226 19.15 -8.88 14.01
N TRP A 227 18.56 -9.90 14.64
CA TRP A 227 17.46 -10.65 14.01
C TRP A 227 16.18 -9.81 13.86
N LEU A 228 15.91 -8.87 14.77
CA LEU A 228 14.79 -7.93 14.64
C LEU A 228 15.05 -6.95 13.50
N ALA A 229 16.25 -6.40 13.43
CA ALA A 229 16.64 -5.50 12.33
C ALA A 229 16.57 -6.21 10.97
N GLN A 230 17.00 -7.47 10.91
CA GLN A 230 16.90 -8.31 9.72
C GLN A 230 15.44 -8.53 9.32
N LEU A 231 14.56 -8.87 10.28
CA LEU A 231 13.13 -9.05 10.03
C LEU A 231 12.47 -7.75 9.55
N THR A 232 12.79 -6.61 10.16
CA THR A 232 12.31 -5.30 9.70
C THR A 232 12.77 -5.00 8.28
N GLY A 233 14.04 -5.28 7.96
CA GLY A 233 14.58 -5.16 6.61
C GLY A 233 13.83 -6.02 5.59
N ILE A 234 13.51 -7.27 5.93
CA ILE A 234 12.71 -8.17 5.09
C ILE A 234 11.33 -7.55 4.81
N ILE A 235 10.63 -7.10 5.86
CA ILE A 235 9.28 -6.55 5.75
C ILE A 235 9.27 -5.29 4.87
N VAL A 236 10.20 -4.37 5.12
CA VAL A 236 10.30 -3.11 4.35
C VAL A 236 10.71 -3.38 2.91
N GLY A 237 11.71 -4.23 2.67
CA GLY A 237 12.15 -4.59 1.33
C GLY A 237 11.02 -5.25 0.54
N PHE A 238 10.31 -6.20 1.15
CA PHE A 238 9.16 -6.84 0.55
C PHE A 238 8.06 -5.84 0.18
N ALA A 239 7.74 -4.91 1.08
CA ALA A 239 6.74 -3.88 0.82
C ALA A 239 7.16 -2.93 -0.31
N LEU A 240 8.44 -2.54 -0.36
CA LEU A 240 8.99 -1.74 -1.45
C LEU A 240 8.92 -2.50 -2.79
N ASN A 241 9.25 -3.79 -2.80
CA ASN A 241 9.14 -4.62 -4.00
C ASN A 241 7.70 -4.67 -4.51
N PHE A 242 6.73 -4.86 -3.61
CA PHE A 242 5.32 -4.86 -3.96
C PHE A 242 4.85 -3.51 -4.51
N ILE A 243 5.20 -2.39 -3.85
CA ILE A 243 4.80 -1.04 -4.28
C ILE A 243 5.38 -0.73 -5.66
N LEU A 244 6.68 -0.99 -5.87
CA LEU A 244 7.34 -0.76 -7.16
C LEU A 244 6.78 -1.69 -8.24
N GLY A 245 6.52 -2.95 -7.90
CA GLY A 245 5.81 -3.87 -8.79
C GLY A 245 4.48 -3.29 -9.24
N TYR A 246 3.63 -2.92 -8.27
CA TYR A 246 2.30 -2.40 -8.50
C TYR A 246 2.31 -1.07 -9.29
N MET A 247 3.14 -0.12 -8.89
CA MET A 247 3.14 1.27 -9.41
C MET A 247 4.05 1.51 -10.60
N TYR A 248 5.01 0.64 -10.89
CA TYR A 248 6.02 0.90 -11.93
C TYR A 248 6.14 -0.25 -12.93
N THR A 249 6.19 -1.49 -12.44
CA THR A 249 6.30 -2.68 -13.29
C THR A 249 4.99 -2.97 -14.00
N TRP A 250 3.87 -2.99 -13.27
CA TRP A 250 2.54 -3.33 -13.80
C TRP A 250 1.55 -2.15 -13.83
N SER A 251 2.04 -0.90 -13.73
CA SER A 251 1.18 0.29 -13.56
C SER A 251 0.35 0.73 -14.76
N ARG A 252 0.75 0.36 -15.99
CA ARG A 252 0.11 0.86 -17.22
C ARG A 252 -1.35 0.37 -17.40
N SER A 253 -1.89 -0.36 -16.44
CA SER A 253 -3.24 -0.89 -16.44
C SER A 253 -4.24 -0.15 -15.53
N ARG A 254 -3.88 0.99 -14.90
CA ARG A 254 -4.77 1.65 -13.90
C ARG A 254 -4.67 3.19 -13.79
N LEU A 255 -4.40 3.88 -14.89
CA LEU A 255 -4.75 5.30 -15.04
C LEU A 255 -5.61 5.45 -16.29
#